data_AF-A0A1G1GMY4-F1
#
_entry.id   AF-A0A1G1GMY4-F1
#
_cell.length_a   1.000
_cell.length_b   1.000
_cell.length_c   1.000
_cell.angle_alpha   90.00
_cell.angle_beta   90.00
_cell.angle_gamma   90.00
#
_symmetry.space_group_name_H-M   'P 1'
#
loop_
_entity.id
_entity.type
_entity.pdbx_description
1 polymer ?
#
loop_
_entity_poly.entity_id
_entity_poly.type
_entity_poly.pdbx_seq_one_letter_code
_entity_poly.pdbx_strand_id
1 'polypeptide(L)'
;MNTITEALQLKDETDAVLAIREIIDTHWDDENFSLLNEAERLFVFVENVEQEVNNGGFDQFFFNSSGDHAHDSLHALETIGAVKTAAILKKAMSIFPEGRVPGTEEARAEALEPVGEERYTKWFDACDEEYYELDENREALLLKYVRDNASSFRDRVMLSGVRIETVKPGSSAYAAGLRSGDVVVKVNDVATTTPEEYRAVLQTLKPGDKASFIVWRNGELLEAVLEI
;
A
#
# COMPACT_ATOMS: atom_id res chain seq x y z
N MET A 1 3.00 1.37 15.87
CA MET A 1 2.46 2.75 15.84
C MET A 1 1.15 2.70 15.08
N ASN A 2 0.21 3.61 15.35
CA ASN A 2 -1.14 3.50 14.76
C ASN A 2 -1.50 4.66 13.81
N THR A 3 -0.65 5.67 13.68
CA THR A 3 -0.90 6.86 12.85
C THR A 3 0.35 7.35 12.13
N ILE A 4 0.16 7.97 10.96
CA ILE A 4 1.18 8.63 10.16
C ILE A 4 1.78 9.79 10.96
N THR A 5 0.94 10.50 11.72
CA THR A 5 1.38 11.60 12.59
C THR A 5 2.40 11.14 13.63
N GLU A 6 2.16 10.00 14.29
CA GLU A 6 3.11 9.41 15.25
C GLU A 6 4.41 8.98 14.57
N ALA A 7 4.31 8.30 13.41
CA ALA A 7 5.48 7.85 12.67
C ALA A 7 6.39 9.01 12.25
N LEU A 8 5.82 10.14 11.84
CA LEU A 8 6.57 11.36 11.48
C LEU A 8 7.31 12.03 12.64
N GLN A 9 7.03 11.65 13.91
CA GLN A 9 7.73 12.15 15.09
C GLN A 9 8.95 11.29 15.48
N LEU A 10 9.16 10.14 14.83
CA LEU A 10 10.34 9.33 15.08
C LEU A 10 11.60 10.11 14.69
N LYS A 11 12.66 9.89 15.47
CA LYS A 11 13.94 10.59 15.28
C LYS A 11 14.77 9.98 14.16
N ASP A 12 14.64 8.68 13.97
CA ASP A 12 15.32 7.93 12.92
C ASP A 12 14.44 7.91 11.68
N GLU A 13 15.04 8.23 10.53
CA GLU A 13 14.30 8.37 9.27
C GLU A 13 13.85 7.01 8.73
N THR A 14 14.71 6.00 8.83
CA THR A 14 14.40 4.62 8.44
C THR A 14 13.25 4.07 9.29
N ASP A 15 13.30 4.24 10.61
CA ASP A 15 12.20 3.82 11.50
C ASP A 15 10.87 4.52 11.14
N ALA A 16 10.93 5.81 10.77
CA ALA A 16 9.74 6.59 10.38
C ALA A 16 9.13 6.07 9.08
N VAL A 17 9.96 5.82 8.08
CA VAL A 17 9.55 5.25 6.79
C VAL A 17 8.95 3.87 6.97
N LEU A 18 9.61 2.99 7.73
CA LEU A 18 9.11 1.64 8.03
C LEU A 18 7.76 1.69 8.75
N ALA A 19 7.60 2.57 9.74
CA ALA A 19 6.32 2.72 10.44
C ALA A 19 5.19 3.22 9.52
N ILE A 20 5.48 4.14 8.60
CA ILE A 20 4.51 4.59 7.59
C ILE A 20 4.18 3.46 6.63
N ARG A 21 5.19 2.70 6.17
CA ARG A 21 5.03 1.54 5.31
C ARG A 21 4.13 0.50 5.96
N GLU A 22 4.34 0.16 7.23
CA GLU A 22 3.49 -0.76 7.98
C GLU A 22 2.03 -0.27 8.06
N ILE A 23 1.78 1.03 8.24
CA ILE A 23 0.42 1.60 8.27
C ILE A 23 -0.26 1.46 6.90
N ILE A 24 0.50 1.59 5.81
CA ILE A 24 0.01 1.40 4.44
C ILE A 24 -0.19 -0.10 4.13
N ASP A 25 0.80 -0.95 4.47
CA ASP A 25 0.88 -2.38 4.15
C ASP A 25 -0.03 -3.27 4.98
N THR A 26 -0.43 -2.86 6.19
CA THR A 26 -1.42 -3.60 6.99
C THR A 26 -2.79 -3.77 6.28
N HIS A 27 -2.95 -3.14 5.12
CA HIS A 27 -4.10 -3.24 4.23
C HIS A 27 -3.73 -3.79 2.84
N TRP A 28 -2.55 -4.43 2.70
CA TRP A 28 -2.01 -5.02 1.49
C TRP A 28 -2.30 -6.53 1.41
N ASP A 29 -3.11 -6.90 0.44
CA ASP A 29 -2.84 -8.04 -0.45
C ASP A 29 -2.94 -7.53 -1.90
N ASP A 30 -2.49 -8.30 -2.88
CA ASP A 30 -2.47 -7.91 -4.30
C ASP A 30 -3.85 -7.47 -4.85
N GLU A 31 -4.95 -7.73 -4.12
CA GLU A 31 -6.30 -7.30 -4.50
C GLU A 31 -6.63 -5.85 -4.08
N ASN A 32 -5.90 -5.29 -3.11
CA ASN A 32 -6.26 -4.04 -2.43
C ASN A 32 -5.43 -2.81 -2.82
N PHE A 33 -4.48 -2.91 -3.77
CA PHE A 33 -3.73 -1.76 -4.32
C PHE A 33 -4.66 -0.63 -4.82
N SER A 34 -5.82 -1.01 -5.35
CA SER A 34 -6.87 -0.08 -5.81
C SER A 34 -7.44 0.81 -4.70
N LEU A 35 -7.28 0.45 -3.43
CA LEU A 35 -7.75 1.21 -2.26
C LEU A 35 -6.80 2.32 -1.83
N LEU A 36 -5.56 2.33 -2.32
CA LEU A 36 -4.62 3.40 -2.05
C LEU A 36 -5.01 4.65 -2.85
N ASN A 37 -4.86 5.82 -2.23
CA ASN A 37 -4.93 7.07 -2.99
C ASN A 37 -3.59 7.35 -3.69
N GLU A 38 -3.54 8.40 -4.50
CA GLU A 38 -2.35 8.75 -5.29
C GLU A 38 -1.10 8.97 -4.43
N ALA A 39 -1.22 9.66 -3.30
CA ALA A 39 -0.07 9.94 -2.42
C ALA A 39 0.46 8.67 -1.74
N GLU A 40 -0.46 7.79 -1.30
CA GLU A 40 -0.11 6.49 -0.72
C GLU A 40 0.57 5.57 -1.77
N ARG A 41 0.09 5.57 -3.02
CA ARG A 41 0.73 4.82 -4.11
C ARG A 41 2.13 5.30 -4.43
N LEU A 42 2.32 6.63 -4.51
CA LEU A 42 3.64 7.22 -4.75
C LEU A 42 4.64 6.80 -3.66
N PHE A 43 4.21 6.79 -2.40
CA PHE A 43 5.03 6.28 -1.30
C PHE A 43 5.43 4.81 -1.51
N VAL A 44 4.46 3.95 -1.81
CA VAL A 44 4.69 2.53 -2.06
C VAL A 44 5.67 2.29 -3.20
N PHE A 45 5.54 3.03 -4.31
CA PHE A 45 6.40 2.84 -5.48
C PHE A 45 7.86 3.20 -5.20
N VAL A 46 8.11 4.27 -4.42
CA VAL A 46 9.46 4.63 -3.99
C VAL A 46 10.06 3.53 -3.12
N GLU A 47 9.31 3.07 -2.12
CA GLU A 47 9.75 1.99 -1.23
C GLU A 47 9.99 0.67 -1.95
N ASN A 48 9.17 0.33 -2.95
CA ASN A 48 9.37 -0.88 -3.74
C ASN A 48 10.67 -0.83 -4.54
N VAL A 49 11.01 0.32 -5.16
CA VAL A 49 12.33 0.46 -5.82
C VAL A 49 13.44 0.22 -4.82
N GLU A 50 13.35 0.85 -3.65
CA GLU A 50 14.40 0.75 -2.63
C GLU A 50 14.55 -0.68 -2.09
N GLN A 51 13.44 -1.34 -1.77
CA GLN A 51 13.43 -2.70 -1.25
C GLN A 51 13.95 -3.72 -2.27
N GLU A 52 13.50 -3.64 -3.52
CA GLU A 52 13.90 -4.61 -4.55
C GLU A 52 15.37 -4.42 -4.92
N VAL A 53 15.80 -3.18 -5.15
CA VAL A 53 17.18 -2.89 -5.58
C VAL A 53 18.16 -3.21 -4.46
N ASN A 54 17.87 -2.89 -3.19
CA ASN A 54 18.76 -3.26 -2.09
C ASN A 54 18.83 -4.77 -1.81
N ASN A 55 17.80 -5.54 -2.19
CA ASN A 55 17.74 -6.98 -1.95
C ASN A 55 18.35 -7.80 -3.11
N GLY A 56 18.13 -7.38 -4.36
CA GLY A 56 18.53 -8.13 -5.55
C GLY A 56 18.80 -7.28 -6.80
N GLY A 57 19.00 -5.97 -6.63
CA GLY A 57 19.32 -5.06 -7.72
C GLY A 57 18.16 -4.77 -8.67
N PHE A 58 18.46 -4.07 -9.76
CA PHE A 58 17.51 -3.79 -10.82
C PHE A 58 17.03 -5.07 -11.52
N ASP A 59 17.83 -6.14 -11.50
CA ASP A 59 17.41 -7.46 -12.01
C ASP A 59 16.16 -7.94 -11.26
N GLN A 60 16.21 -7.95 -9.92
CA GLN A 60 15.06 -8.33 -9.09
C GLN A 60 13.88 -7.36 -9.26
N PHE A 61 14.14 -6.05 -9.32
CA PHE A 61 13.09 -5.06 -9.53
C PHE A 61 12.30 -5.29 -10.83
N PHE A 62 13.00 -5.54 -11.95
CA PHE A 62 12.34 -5.80 -13.23
C PHE A 62 11.83 -7.24 -13.37
N PHE A 63 12.35 -8.20 -12.62
CA PHE A 63 11.82 -9.56 -12.62
C PHE A 63 10.47 -9.61 -11.88
N ASN A 64 10.39 -9.02 -10.68
CA ASN A 64 9.19 -9.05 -9.83
C ASN A 64 8.07 -8.12 -10.34
N SER A 65 6.89 -8.22 -9.71
CA SER A 65 5.72 -7.38 -10.00
C SER A 65 5.95 -5.88 -9.76
N SER A 66 6.95 -5.51 -8.96
CA SER A 66 7.42 -4.12 -8.84
C SER A 66 7.75 -3.50 -10.21
N GLY A 67 8.25 -4.31 -11.15
CA GLY A 67 8.54 -3.89 -12.53
C GLY A 67 7.32 -3.55 -13.36
N ASP A 68 6.12 -4.04 -13.01
CA ASP A 68 4.86 -3.70 -13.69
C ASP A 68 4.56 -2.20 -13.58
N HIS A 69 5.09 -1.59 -12.51
CA HIS A 69 4.92 -0.18 -12.16
C HIS A 69 6.17 0.67 -12.41
N ALA A 70 7.13 0.21 -13.23
CA ALA A 70 8.40 0.93 -13.42
C ALA A 70 8.22 2.40 -13.87
N HIS A 71 7.21 2.69 -14.69
CA HIS A 71 6.90 4.06 -15.10
C HIS A 71 6.28 4.90 -13.97
N ASP A 72 5.44 4.30 -13.14
CA ASP A 72 4.87 4.95 -11.97
C ASP A 72 5.95 5.21 -10.90
N SER A 73 6.86 4.25 -10.69
CA SER A 73 8.02 4.40 -9.82
C SER A 73 8.97 5.49 -10.26
N LEU A 74 9.24 5.61 -11.57
CA LEU A 74 10.01 6.72 -12.11
C LEU A 74 9.34 8.06 -11.81
N HIS A 75 8.04 8.17 -12.07
CA HIS A 75 7.27 9.36 -11.75
C HIS A 75 7.28 9.67 -10.25
N ALA A 76 7.21 8.64 -9.39
CA ALA A 76 7.24 8.80 -7.95
C ALA A 76 8.56 9.39 -7.44
N LEU A 77 9.68 8.83 -7.90
CA LEU A 77 11.02 9.32 -7.59
C LEU A 77 11.21 10.78 -8.04
N GLU A 78 10.77 11.11 -9.26
CA GLU A 78 10.78 12.49 -9.76
C GLU A 78 9.92 13.43 -8.89
N THR A 79 8.76 12.95 -8.44
CA THR A 79 7.81 13.73 -7.63
C THR A 79 8.34 14.05 -6.24
N ILE A 80 9.01 13.10 -5.57
CA ILE A 80 9.62 13.34 -4.26
C ILE A 80 10.94 14.12 -4.36
N GLY A 81 11.48 14.29 -5.57
CA GLY A 81 12.74 14.99 -5.83
C GLY A 81 13.99 14.11 -5.71
N ALA A 82 13.85 12.78 -5.73
CA ALA A 82 14.94 11.81 -5.76
C ALA A 82 15.52 11.73 -7.19
N VAL A 83 16.08 12.85 -7.65
CA VAL A 83 16.47 13.06 -9.04
C VAL A 83 17.63 12.16 -9.47
N LYS A 84 18.54 11.80 -8.57
CA LYS A 84 19.67 10.92 -8.91
C LYS A 84 19.19 9.47 -9.04
N THR A 85 18.38 9.00 -8.10
CA THR A 85 17.76 7.68 -8.18
C THR A 85 16.84 7.56 -9.40
N ALA A 86 16.02 8.57 -9.69
CA ALA A 86 15.18 8.60 -10.90
C ALA A 86 16.01 8.48 -12.19
N ALA A 87 17.16 9.17 -12.25
CA ALA A 87 18.05 9.10 -13.41
C ALA A 87 18.61 7.68 -13.63
N ILE A 88 18.96 6.97 -12.56
CA ILE A 88 19.46 5.60 -12.64
C ILE A 88 18.33 4.62 -13.00
N LEU A 89 17.15 4.74 -12.40
CA LEU A 89 16.01 3.91 -12.82
C LEU A 89 15.71 4.12 -14.32
N LYS A 90 15.68 5.38 -14.78
CA LYS A 90 15.50 5.70 -16.20
C LYS A 90 16.61 5.12 -17.09
N LYS A 91 17.84 5.09 -16.61
CA LYS A 91 18.97 4.41 -17.29
C LYS A 91 18.74 2.90 -17.33
N ALA A 92 18.34 2.27 -16.23
CA ALA A 92 18.05 0.85 -16.18
C ALA A 92 16.92 0.48 -17.16
N MET A 93 15.85 1.28 -17.21
CA MET A 93 14.73 1.14 -18.15
C MET A 93 15.14 1.23 -19.63
N SER A 94 16.27 1.88 -19.96
CA SER A 94 16.72 2.02 -21.36
C SER A 94 17.16 0.71 -22.02
N ILE A 95 17.25 -0.38 -21.25
CA ILE A 95 17.46 -1.73 -21.80
C ILE A 95 16.25 -2.19 -22.62
N PHE A 96 15.05 -1.73 -22.25
CA PHE A 96 13.82 -2.05 -22.96
C PHE A 96 13.67 -1.17 -24.22
N PRO A 97 12.99 -1.66 -25.27
CA PRO A 97 12.79 -0.89 -26.51
C PRO A 97 12.18 0.50 -26.24
N GLU A 98 12.87 1.55 -26.70
CA GLU A 98 12.49 2.96 -26.48
C GLU A 98 12.41 3.38 -25.00
N GLY A 99 12.98 2.59 -24.07
CA GLY A 99 12.86 2.81 -22.64
C GLY A 99 11.46 2.53 -22.08
N ARG A 100 10.59 1.85 -22.85
CA ARG A 100 9.23 1.49 -22.43
C ARG A 100 9.24 0.12 -21.78
N VAL A 101 8.90 0.07 -20.50
CA VAL A 101 8.87 -1.17 -19.72
C VAL A 101 7.50 -1.81 -19.86
N PRO A 102 7.41 -3.06 -20.35
CA PRO A 102 6.15 -3.79 -20.34
C PRO A 102 5.55 -3.96 -18.94
N GLY A 103 4.21 -3.88 -18.86
CA GLY A 103 3.46 -3.88 -17.59
C GLY A 103 3.17 -5.26 -17.00
N THR A 104 3.77 -6.33 -17.51
CA THR A 104 3.72 -7.68 -16.89
C THR A 104 5.09 -8.33 -16.96
N GLU A 105 5.37 -9.22 -16.01
CA GLU A 105 6.59 -10.04 -15.98
C GLU A 105 6.84 -10.76 -17.31
N GLU A 106 5.82 -11.43 -17.86
CA GLU A 106 5.98 -12.22 -19.09
C GLU A 106 6.36 -11.33 -20.27
N ALA A 107 5.70 -10.17 -20.40
CA ALA A 107 5.99 -9.24 -21.48
C ALA A 107 7.38 -8.60 -21.34
N ARG A 108 7.87 -8.41 -20.11
CA ARG A 108 9.25 -7.96 -19.88
C ARG A 108 10.26 -9.04 -20.26
N ALA A 109 10.01 -10.29 -19.90
CA ALA A 109 10.87 -11.41 -20.29
C ALA A 109 10.98 -11.53 -21.82
N GLU A 110 9.85 -11.42 -22.54
CA GLU A 110 9.83 -11.39 -24.02
C GLU A 110 10.62 -10.20 -24.59
N ALA A 111 10.52 -9.02 -23.97
CA ALA A 111 11.26 -7.83 -24.40
C ALA A 111 12.78 -7.95 -24.17
N LEU A 112 13.21 -8.72 -23.16
CA LEU A 112 14.62 -8.95 -22.83
C LEU A 112 15.23 -10.14 -23.58
N GLU A 113 14.44 -11.08 -24.09
CA GLU A 113 14.91 -12.21 -24.91
C GLU A 113 15.88 -11.80 -26.03
N PRO A 114 15.57 -10.80 -26.90
CA PRO A 114 16.50 -10.38 -27.95
C PRO A 114 17.73 -9.61 -27.43
N VAL A 115 17.70 -9.11 -26.19
CA VAL A 115 18.84 -8.42 -25.56
C VAL A 115 19.88 -9.46 -25.10
N GLY A 116 19.40 -10.59 -24.58
CA GLY A 116 20.21 -11.70 -24.06
C GLY A 116 20.63 -11.50 -22.60
N GLU A 117 20.56 -12.58 -21.82
CA GLU A 117 20.84 -12.64 -20.37
C GLU A 117 22.14 -11.98 -19.96
N GLU A 118 23.26 -12.42 -20.53
CA GLU A 118 24.57 -11.85 -20.22
C GLU A 118 24.61 -10.31 -20.37
N ARG A 119 23.89 -9.78 -21.36
CA ARG A 119 23.89 -8.35 -21.65
C ARG A 119 23.00 -7.56 -20.70
N TYR A 120 21.78 -8.03 -20.42
CA TYR A 120 20.90 -7.29 -19.51
C TYR A 120 21.38 -7.40 -18.06
N THR A 121 21.92 -8.56 -17.63
CA THR A 121 22.49 -8.71 -16.28
C THR A 121 23.64 -7.73 -16.08
N LYS A 122 24.60 -7.69 -17.02
CA LYS A 122 25.71 -6.72 -16.97
C LYS A 122 25.23 -5.26 -16.99
N TRP A 123 24.12 -4.98 -17.64
CA TRP A 123 23.55 -3.63 -17.68
C TRP A 123 22.92 -3.24 -16.34
N PHE A 124 22.18 -4.16 -15.71
CA PHE A 124 21.61 -3.97 -14.39
C PHE A 124 22.69 -3.87 -13.31
N ASP A 125 23.72 -4.73 -13.35
CA ASP A 125 24.87 -4.66 -12.44
C ASP A 125 25.52 -3.26 -12.47
N ALA A 126 25.70 -2.68 -13.66
CA ALA A 126 26.26 -1.34 -13.79
C ALA A 126 25.33 -0.22 -13.30
N CYS A 127 24.01 -0.46 -13.27
CA CYS A 127 23.06 0.48 -12.67
C CYS A 127 23.01 0.31 -11.15
N ASP A 128 23.16 -0.91 -10.64
CA ASP A 128 23.22 -1.23 -9.22
C ASP A 128 24.47 -0.61 -8.57
N GLU A 129 25.64 -0.73 -9.22
CA GLU A 129 26.87 -0.06 -8.77
C GLU A 129 26.68 1.46 -8.64
N GLU A 130 26.09 2.11 -9.65
CA GLU A 130 25.79 3.54 -9.59
C GLU A 130 24.76 3.89 -8.51
N TYR A 131 23.78 3.00 -8.27
CA TYR A 131 22.76 3.19 -7.25
C TYR A 131 23.34 3.10 -5.83
N TYR A 132 24.18 2.11 -5.56
CA TYR A 132 24.78 1.91 -4.24
C TYR A 132 25.81 2.99 -3.87
N GLU A 133 26.40 3.67 -4.85
CA GLU A 133 27.30 4.81 -4.63
C GLU A 133 26.57 6.16 -4.44
N LEU A 134 25.23 6.18 -4.53
CA LEU A 134 24.46 7.42 -4.41
C LEU A 134 24.58 8.04 -3.01
N ASP A 135 25.05 9.29 -2.98
CA ASP A 135 24.81 10.22 -1.87
C ASP A 135 23.53 11.02 -2.16
N GLU A 136 22.37 10.37 -1.97
CA GLU A 136 21.03 10.97 -2.02
C GLU A 136 20.20 10.40 -0.87
N ASN A 137 19.77 11.26 0.06
CA ASN A 137 18.94 10.83 1.19
C ASN A 137 17.47 10.73 0.75
N ARG A 138 17.10 9.55 0.25
CA ARG A 138 15.74 9.24 -0.24
C ARG A 138 14.71 9.24 0.88
N GLU A 139 15.06 8.74 2.06
CA GLU A 139 14.17 8.67 3.22
C GLU A 139 13.75 10.07 3.67
N ALA A 140 14.69 11.02 3.75
CA ALA A 140 14.39 12.42 4.06
C ALA A 140 13.47 13.07 3.01
N LEU A 141 13.70 12.79 1.72
CA LEU A 141 12.86 13.29 0.63
C LEU A 141 11.44 12.70 0.71
N LEU A 142 11.33 11.41 0.96
CA LEU A 142 10.06 10.71 1.11
C LEU A 142 9.29 11.19 2.34
N LEU A 143 9.95 11.33 3.49
CA LEU A 143 9.33 11.88 4.70
C LEU A 143 8.91 13.34 4.51
N LYS A 144 9.68 14.14 3.78
CA LYS A 144 9.27 15.50 3.39
C LYS A 144 7.99 15.45 2.54
N TYR A 145 7.93 14.58 1.54
CA TYR A 145 6.74 14.39 0.72
C TYR A 145 5.51 14.01 1.56
N VAL A 146 5.66 13.08 2.51
CA VAL A 146 4.56 12.69 3.42
C VAL A 146 4.11 13.87 4.27
N ARG A 147 5.04 14.66 4.84
CA ARG A 147 4.70 15.86 5.64
C ARG A 147 3.94 16.91 4.82
N ASP A 148 4.39 17.17 3.60
CA ASP A 148 3.77 18.15 2.71
C ASP A 148 2.38 17.70 2.23
N ASN A 149 2.12 16.39 2.25
CA ASN A 149 0.86 15.78 1.81
C ASN A 149 0.10 15.10 2.94
N ALA A 150 0.34 15.47 4.20
CA ALA A 150 -0.15 14.72 5.36
C ALA A 150 -1.67 14.49 5.36
N SER A 151 -2.47 15.43 4.83
CA SER A 151 -3.93 15.27 4.70
C SER A 151 -4.36 14.17 3.72
N SER A 152 -3.48 13.79 2.80
CA SER A 152 -3.69 12.73 1.82
C SER A 152 -3.28 11.35 2.36
N PHE A 153 -2.45 11.30 3.41
CA PHE A 153 -2.11 10.05 4.07
C PHE A 153 -3.17 9.74 5.14
N ARG A 154 -3.88 8.64 4.96
CA ARG A 154 -4.96 8.29 5.88
C ARG A 154 -4.35 7.59 7.08
N ASP A 155 -4.67 8.07 8.28
CA ASP A 155 -4.52 7.31 9.51
C ASP A 155 -5.53 6.15 9.46
N ARG A 156 -5.18 5.08 8.74
CA ARG A 156 -5.93 3.84 8.75
C ARG A 156 -5.52 3.17 10.05
N VAL A 157 -6.18 3.57 11.14
CA VAL A 157 -6.18 2.77 12.37
C VAL A 157 -6.37 1.33 11.92
N MET A 158 -5.52 0.40 12.38
CA MET A 158 -5.74 -1.04 12.23
C MET A 158 -7.19 -1.35 12.59
N LEU A 159 -8.07 -1.41 11.59
CA LEU A 159 -9.44 -1.81 11.81
C LEU A 159 -9.44 -3.32 11.72
N SER A 160 -8.87 -3.93 12.76
CA SER A 160 -9.20 -5.28 13.10
C SER A 160 -10.72 -5.32 13.30
N GLY A 161 -11.39 -6.12 12.49
CA GLY A 161 -12.83 -6.11 12.39
C GLY A 161 -13.34 -7.28 11.59
N VAL A 162 -14.66 -7.45 11.59
CA VAL A 162 -15.33 -8.56 10.90
C VAL A 162 -15.93 -8.05 9.60
N ARG A 163 -15.38 -8.51 8.48
CA ARG A 163 -15.88 -8.17 7.15
C ARG A 163 -17.26 -8.78 6.91
N ILE A 164 -18.18 -7.95 6.43
CA ILE A 164 -19.51 -8.36 6.01
C ILE A 164 -19.41 -8.87 4.57
N GLU A 165 -19.44 -10.19 4.41
CA GLU A 165 -19.43 -10.81 3.08
C GLU A 165 -20.70 -10.51 2.30
N THR A 166 -21.86 -10.61 2.95
CA THR A 166 -23.15 -10.40 2.29
C THR A 166 -24.16 -9.71 3.19
N VAL A 167 -25.02 -8.89 2.59
CA VAL A 167 -26.19 -8.32 3.23
C VAL A 167 -27.41 -8.64 2.38
N LYS A 168 -28.36 -9.39 2.94
CA LYS A 168 -29.57 -9.77 2.22
C LYS A 168 -30.47 -8.54 1.97
N PRO A 169 -30.87 -8.24 0.73
CA PRO A 169 -31.83 -7.17 0.45
C PRO A 169 -33.13 -7.34 1.26
N GLY A 170 -33.61 -6.25 1.86
CA GLY A 170 -34.80 -6.25 2.72
C GLY A 170 -34.62 -6.77 4.14
N SER A 171 -33.40 -7.12 4.56
CA SER A 171 -33.08 -7.44 5.97
C SER A 171 -32.99 -6.19 6.85
N SER A 172 -33.02 -6.37 8.18
CA SER A 172 -32.78 -5.30 9.17
C SER A 172 -31.43 -4.61 8.92
N ALA A 173 -30.37 -5.39 8.66
CA ALA A 173 -29.04 -4.89 8.28
C ALA A 173 -29.06 -4.04 7.01
N TYR A 174 -29.77 -4.48 5.97
CA TYR A 174 -29.88 -3.73 4.73
C TYR A 174 -30.59 -2.38 4.94
N ALA A 175 -31.69 -2.39 5.71
CA ALA A 175 -32.46 -1.21 6.07
C ALA A 175 -31.67 -0.23 6.94
N ALA A 176 -30.80 -0.74 7.81
CA ALA A 176 -29.88 0.04 8.64
C ALA A 176 -28.67 0.60 7.86
N GLY A 177 -28.56 0.32 6.57
CA GLY A 177 -27.52 0.88 5.72
C GLY A 177 -26.23 0.05 5.62
N LEU A 178 -26.17 -1.13 6.25
CA LEU A 178 -25.05 -2.07 6.10
C LEU A 178 -24.98 -2.63 4.68
N ARG A 179 -23.77 -2.88 4.19
CA ARG A 179 -23.49 -3.38 2.84
C ARG A 179 -22.42 -4.46 2.87
N SER A 180 -22.39 -5.27 1.81
CA SER A 180 -21.26 -6.16 1.56
C SER A 180 -19.99 -5.33 1.39
N GLY A 181 -18.89 -5.79 1.98
CA GLY A 181 -17.60 -5.10 2.01
C GLY A 181 -17.40 -4.19 3.21
N ASP A 182 -18.43 -3.91 4.02
CA ASP A 182 -18.26 -3.24 5.32
C ASP A 182 -17.37 -4.07 6.25
N VAL A 183 -16.59 -3.41 7.09
CA VAL A 183 -15.84 -4.08 8.18
C VAL A 183 -16.42 -3.62 9.51
N VAL A 184 -17.03 -4.52 10.28
CA VAL A 184 -17.56 -4.21 11.61
C VAL A 184 -16.41 -4.11 12.59
N VAL A 185 -16.27 -2.96 13.24
CA VAL A 185 -15.16 -2.68 14.18
C VAL A 185 -15.64 -2.55 15.62
N LYS A 186 -16.94 -2.28 15.81
CA LYS A 186 -17.55 -2.16 17.13
C LYS A 186 -19.03 -2.55 17.06
N VAL A 187 -19.50 -3.24 18.10
CA VAL A 187 -20.93 -3.48 18.34
C VAL A 187 -21.25 -2.98 19.74
N ASN A 188 -22.17 -2.01 19.83
CA ASN A 188 -22.45 -1.21 21.01
C ASN A 188 -21.15 -0.59 21.58
N ASP A 189 -20.78 -0.95 22.81
CA ASP A 189 -19.59 -0.48 23.49
C ASP A 189 -18.40 -1.44 23.41
N VAL A 190 -18.52 -2.54 22.68
CA VAL A 190 -17.49 -3.58 22.58
C VAL A 190 -16.80 -3.50 21.22
N ALA A 191 -15.49 -3.26 21.24
CA ALA A 191 -14.66 -3.40 20.04
C ALA A 191 -14.69 -4.85 19.57
N THR A 192 -14.96 -5.07 18.29
CA THR A 192 -15.06 -6.41 17.70
C THR A 192 -13.98 -6.55 16.67
N THR A 193 -12.82 -7.05 17.10
CA THR A 193 -11.62 -7.14 16.27
C THR A 193 -11.45 -8.49 15.59
N THR A 194 -12.17 -9.50 16.07
CA THR A 194 -12.15 -10.88 15.55
C THR A 194 -13.56 -11.43 15.32
N PRO A 195 -13.73 -12.44 14.45
CA PRO A 195 -15.00 -13.14 14.28
C PRO A 195 -15.54 -13.75 15.58
N GLU A 196 -14.67 -14.20 16.47
CA GLU A 196 -15.02 -14.81 17.75
C GLU A 196 -15.61 -13.78 18.72
N GLU A 197 -14.97 -12.61 18.85
CA GLU A 197 -15.49 -11.49 19.64
C GLU A 197 -16.83 -10.99 19.11
N TYR A 198 -16.94 -10.82 17.78
CA TYR A 198 -18.18 -10.43 17.15
C TYR A 198 -19.32 -11.41 17.45
N ARG A 199 -19.09 -12.72 17.30
CA ARG A 199 -20.08 -13.74 17.65
C ARG A 199 -20.44 -13.71 19.13
N ALA A 200 -19.46 -13.51 20.01
CA ALA A 200 -19.71 -13.41 21.45
C ALA A 200 -20.61 -12.21 21.79
N VAL A 201 -20.39 -11.05 21.18
CA VAL A 201 -21.26 -9.87 21.39
C VAL A 201 -22.67 -10.14 20.87
N LEU A 202 -22.82 -10.71 19.67
CA LEU A 202 -24.14 -11.02 19.11
C LEU A 202 -24.94 -12.00 19.99
N GLN A 203 -24.30 -12.95 20.66
CA GLN A 203 -24.97 -13.90 21.57
C GLN A 203 -25.54 -13.23 22.83
N THR A 204 -25.12 -12.00 23.15
CA THR A 204 -25.67 -11.24 24.29
C THR A 204 -26.97 -10.50 23.95
N LEU A 205 -27.25 -10.32 22.65
CA LEU A 205 -28.41 -9.57 22.16
C LEU A 205 -29.64 -10.49 22.07
N LYS A 206 -30.80 -9.91 22.37
CA LYS A 206 -32.11 -10.60 22.34
C LYS A 206 -33.01 -10.00 21.26
N PRO A 207 -33.99 -10.77 20.75
CA PRO A 207 -34.99 -10.24 19.85
C PRO A 207 -35.69 -9.00 20.43
N GLY A 208 -35.74 -7.91 19.65
CA GLY A 208 -36.26 -6.60 20.04
C GLY A 208 -35.23 -5.64 20.65
N ASP A 209 -33.99 -6.10 20.90
CA ASP A 209 -32.92 -5.19 21.33
C ASP A 209 -32.50 -4.27 20.17
N LYS A 210 -32.08 -3.05 20.52
CA LYS A 210 -31.40 -2.16 19.58
C LYS A 210 -29.90 -2.28 19.77
N ALA A 211 -29.18 -2.51 18.69
CA ALA A 211 -27.72 -2.60 18.68
C ALA A 211 -27.13 -1.61 17.68
N SER A 212 -26.12 -0.86 18.12
CA SER A 212 -25.33 0.03 17.26
C SER A 212 -24.13 -0.74 16.71
N PHE A 213 -23.87 -0.62 15.41
CA PHE A 213 -22.73 -1.20 14.73
C PHE A 213 -21.93 -0.05 14.13
N ILE A 214 -20.67 0.06 14.55
CA ILE A 214 -19.72 0.94 13.88
C ILE A 214 -19.01 0.09 12.83
N VAL A 215 -19.13 0.52 11.57
CA VAL A 215 -18.51 -0.15 10.43
C VAL A 215 -17.60 0.79 9.69
N TRP A 216 -16.52 0.23 9.14
CA TRP A 216 -15.68 0.93 8.19
C TRP A 216 -16.13 0.65 6.77
N ARG A 217 -16.26 1.72 5.99
CA ARG A 217 -16.57 1.65 4.57
C ARG A 217 -15.80 2.76 3.85
N ASN A 218 -14.99 2.38 2.86
CA ASN A 218 -14.31 3.32 1.96
C ASN A 218 -13.51 4.42 2.67
N GLY A 219 -12.90 4.13 3.83
CA GLY A 219 -12.12 5.09 4.60
C GLY A 219 -12.88 5.83 5.70
N GLU A 220 -14.20 5.63 5.83
CA GLU A 220 -15.02 6.31 6.83
C GLU A 220 -15.64 5.32 7.83
N LEU A 221 -15.77 5.76 9.09
CA LEU A 221 -16.56 5.04 10.09
C LEU A 221 -18.01 5.49 10.00
N LEU A 222 -18.91 4.54 9.79
CA LEU A 222 -20.35 4.73 9.69
C LEU A 222 -21.02 4.00 10.85
N GLU A 223 -22.09 4.59 11.39
CA GLU A 223 -22.93 3.95 12.39
C GLU A 223 -24.21 3.40 11.74
N ALA A 224 -24.52 2.15 12.06
CA ALA A 224 -25.77 1.49 11.70
C ALA A 224 -26.47 0.98 12.96
N VAL A 225 -27.71 1.40 13.19
CA VAL A 225 -28.50 0.94 14.34
C VAL A 225 -29.54 -0.07 13.85
N LEU A 226 -29.47 -1.28 14.39
CA LEU A 226 -30.34 -2.40 14.05
C LEU A 226 -31.26 -2.72 15.23
N GLU A 227 -32.48 -3.15 14.91
CA GLU A 227 -33.32 -3.94 15.82
C GLU A 227 -33.06 -5.43 15.54
N ILE A 228 -32.74 -6.19 16.58
CA ILE A 228 -32.33 -7.61 16.53
C ILE A 228 -33.55 -8.54 16.46
#